data_AF-A0A970W315-F1
#
_entry.id   AF-A0A970W315-F1
#
_cell.length_a   1.000
_cell.length_b   1.000
_cell.length_c   1.000
_cell.angle_alpha   90.00
_cell.angle_beta   90.00
_cell.angle_gamma   90.00
#
_symmetry.space_group_name_H-M   'P 1'
#
loop_
_entity.id
_entity.type
_entity.pdbx_description
1 polymer ?
#
loop_
_entity_poly.entity_id
_entity_poly.type
_entity_poly.pdbx_seq_one_letter_code
_entity_poly.pdbx_strand_id
1 'polypeptide(L)'
;AIPAALLLALLAWRGRPLLAAGYANLGVVSQTRTELGLYEHKQFATLTLDRVRQQVDLDEALGFFERALELDVTQASARTRWSHVAFDRADYGAALAQAQAAWEAGQRDRVTRLVYGDALVAQGRIAEAAEVVRGLVWADWRLQAQATYQYQVLDDPQRAAYAAEAYRLLTAGRDSAP
;
A
#
# COMPACT_ATOMS: atom_id res chain seq x y z
N ALA A 1 5.32 -40.54 23.27
CA ALA A 1 6.03 -39.27 23.50
C ALA A 1 6.22 -38.60 22.15
N ILE A 2 5.89 -37.32 22.00
CA ILE A 2 6.23 -36.59 20.77
C ILE A 2 7.76 -36.40 20.76
N PRO A 3 8.48 -36.79 19.69
CA PRO A 3 9.92 -36.60 19.61
C PRO A 3 10.29 -35.13 19.77
N ALA A 4 11.36 -34.83 20.51
CA ALA A 4 11.81 -33.45 20.74
C ALA A 4 12.03 -32.67 19.42
N ALA A 5 12.50 -33.35 18.37
CA ALA A 5 12.65 -32.78 17.04
C ALA A 5 11.32 -32.33 16.41
N LEU A 6 10.23 -33.10 16.60
CA LEU A 6 8.89 -32.75 16.14
C LEU A 6 8.32 -31.56 16.92
N LEU A 7 8.56 -31.51 18.23
CA LEU A 7 8.20 -30.36 19.07
C LEU A 7 8.94 -29.08 18.65
N LEU A 8 10.25 -29.17 18.39
CA LEU A 8 11.05 -28.04 17.91
C LEU A 8 10.61 -27.58 16.51
N ALA A 9 10.32 -28.50 15.60
CA ALA A 9 9.79 -28.17 14.27
C ALA A 9 8.41 -27.49 14.36
N LEU A 10 7.54 -27.96 15.26
CA LEU A 10 6.22 -27.38 15.47
C LEU A 10 6.29 -25.98 16.10
N LEU A 11 7.20 -25.77 17.04
CA LEU A 11 7.49 -24.47 17.65
C LEU A 11 8.08 -23.50 16.63
N ALA A 12 9.04 -23.95 15.83
CA ALA A 12 9.61 -23.15 14.76
C ALA A 12 8.55 -22.75 13.74
N TRP A 13 7.69 -23.68 13.32
CA TRP A 13 6.59 -23.41 12.40
C TRP A 13 5.56 -22.43 12.98
N ARG A 14 5.14 -22.63 14.24
CA ARG A 14 4.23 -21.71 14.94
C ARG A 14 4.85 -20.33 15.21
N GLY A 15 6.17 -20.23 15.29
CA GLY A 15 6.89 -18.98 15.49
C GLY A 15 7.05 -18.15 14.21
N ARG A 16 6.89 -18.73 13.01
CA ARG A 16 7.11 -18.01 11.74
C ARG A 16 6.24 -16.75 11.59
N PRO A 17 4.93 -16.77 11.91
CA PRO A 17 4.11 -15.56 11.81
C PRO A 17 4.57 -14.44 12.77
N LEU A 18 5.04 -14.80 13.98
CA LEU A 18 5.57 -13.82 14.93
C LEU A 18 6.88 -13.21 14.44
N LEU A 19 7.77 -14.03 13.88
CA LEU A 19 9.00 -13.55 13.27
C LEU A 19 8.71 -12.68 12.04
N ALA A 20 7.73 -13.08 11.22
CA ALA A 20 7.28 -12.29 10.07
C ALA A 20 6.74 -10.92 10.49
N ALA A 21 5.93 -10.87 11.55
CA ALA A 21 5.48 -9.62 12.14
C ALA A 21 6.64 -8.78 12.69
N GLY A 22 7.63 -9.42 13.32
CA GLY A 22 8.85 -8.76 13.79
C GLY A 22 9.62 -8.09 12.64
N TYR A 23 9.84 -8.80 11.54
CA TYR A 23 10.48 -8.24 10.34
C TYR A 23 9.64 -7.12 9.71
N ALA A 24 8.32 -7.29 9.61
CA ALA A 24 7.45 -6.23 9.12
C ALA A 24 7.58 -4.95 9.96
N ASN A 25 7.63 -5.07 11.29
CA ASN A 25 7.79 -3.94 12.20
C ASN A 25 9.17 -3.28 12.06
N LEU A 26 10.25 -4.05 11.88
CA LEU A 26 11.58 -3.50 11.58
C LEU A 26 11.57 -2.71 10.27
N GLY A 27 10.90 -3.23 9.24
CA GLY A 27 10.68 -2.52 7.97
C GLY A 27 9.94 -1.20 8.16
N VAL A 28 8.88 -1.18 8.98
CA VAL A 28 8.16 0.07 9.31
C VAL A 28 9.08 1.09 9.98
N VAL A 29 9.88 0.67 10.95
CA VAL A 29 10.79 1.57 11.69
C VAL A 29 11.89 2.10 10.78
N SER A 30 12.54 1.23 9.98
CA SER A 30 13.54 1.64 9.00
C SER A 30 12.96 2.63 7.99
N GLN A 31 11.82 2.28 7.37
CA GLN A 31 11.09 3.14 6.43
C GLN A 31 10.81 4.53 7.04
N THR A 32 10.20 4.56 8.22
CA THR A 32 9.79 5.82 8.86
C THR A 32 11.01 6.66 9.22
N ARG A 33 12.10 6.03 9.69
CA ARG A 33 13.34 6.72 10.03
C ARG A 33 13.96 7.38 8.81
N THR A 34 13.99 6.68 7.69
CA THR A 34 14.50 7.22 6.42
C THR A 34 13.60 8.34 5.90
N GLU A 35 12.29 8.14 5.88
CA GLU A 35 11.31 9.15 5.44
C GLU A 35 11.42 10.44 6.27
N LEU A 36 11.55 10.32 7.60
CA LEU A 36 11.75 11.45 8.50
C LEU A 36 13.14 12.08 8.38
N GLY A 37 14.10 11.43 7.73
CA GLY A 37 15.43 11.99 7.47
C GLY A 37 15.39 13.22 6.57
N LEU A 38 14.40 13.30 5.67
CA LEU A 38 14.14 14.47 4.82
C LEU A 38 13.07 15.41 5.41
N TYR A 39 12.49 15.08 6.57
CA TYR A 39 11.46 15.92 7.16
C TYR A 39 12.05 17.23 7.66
N GLU A 40 11.65 18.33 7.03
CA GLU A 40 11.95 19.68 7.48
C GLU A 40 10.67 20.41 7.88
N HIS A 41 10.50 20.65 9.19
CA HIS A 41 9.29 21.26 9.75
C HIS A 41 8.90 22.61 9.11
N LYS A 42 9.88 23.37 8.60
CA LYS A 42 9.65 24.66 7.91
C LYS A 42 9.16 24.52 6.47
N GLN A 43 9.30 23.34 5.89
CA GLN A 43 8.96 23.01 4.50
C GLN A 43 7.92 21.89 4.43
N PHE A 44 7.19 21.63 5.53
CA PHE A 44 6.20 20.55 5.61
C PHE A 44 5.14 20.62 4.50
N ALA A 45 4.77 21.82 4.06
CA ALA A 45 3.77 22.01 3.01
C ALA A 45 4.29 21.72 1.59
N THR A 46 5.61 21.61 1.39
CA THR A 46 6.21 21.49 0.05
C THR A 46 6.74 20.10 -0.27
N LEU A 47 7.01 19.26 0.73
CA LEU A 47 7.53 17.90 0.53
C LEU A 47 6.52 16.85 1.00
N THR A 48 5.70 16.36 0.06
CA THR A 48 4.74 15.28 0.31
C THR A 48 5.44 13.93 0.47
N LEU A 49 4.79 12.98 1.13
CA LEU A 49 5.39 11.67 1.45
C LEU A 49 5.76 10.86 0.21
N ASP A 50 4.95 10.93 -0.86
CA ASP A 50 5.26 10.32 -2.16
C ASP A 50 6.55 10.90 -2.74
N ARG A 51 6.74 12.23 -2.68
CA ARG A 51 7.99 12.87 -3.12
C ARG A 51 9.18 12.49 -2.25
N VAL A 52 9.00 12.36 -0.93
CA VAL A 52 10.06 11.85 -0.04
C VAL A 52 10.51 10.47 -0.52
N ARG A 53 9.57 9.55 -0.75
CA ARG A 53 9.84 8.15 -1.14
C ARG A 53 10.48 7.99 -2.53
N GLN A 54 10.34 8.99 -3.39
CA GLN A 54 11.08 9.08 -4.65
C GLN A 54 12.55 9.47 -4.47
N GLN A 55 12.90 10.16 -3.38
CA GLN A 55 14.25 10.71 -3.15
C GLN A 55 15.08 9.87 -2.20
N VAL A 56 14.43 9.14 -1.27
CA VAL A 56 15.14 8.35 -0.26
C VAL A 56 15.38 6.90 -0.69
N ASP A 57 16.49 6.35 -0.20
CA ASP A 57 16.76 4.91 -0.26
C ASP A 57 15.93 4.16 0.79
N LEU A 58 15.09 3.24 0.31
CA LEU A 58 14.21 2.41 1.14
C LEU A 58 14.57 0.93 1.04
N ASP A 59 15.71 0.59 0.46
CA ASP A 59 16.07 -0.79 0.16
C ASP A 59 16.19 -1.64 1.44
N GLU A 60 16.67 -1.07 2.55
CA GLU A 60 16.68 -1.74 3.85
C GLU A 60 15.25 -2.08 4.32
N ALA A 61 14.33 -1.12 4.23
CA ALA A 61 12.94 -1.32 4.64
C ALA A 61 12.24 -2.37 3.74
N LEU A 62 12.50 -2.32 2.43
CA LEU A 62 12.00 -3.29 1.46
C LEU A 62 12.53 -4.69 1.76
N GLY A 63 13.83 -4.83 2.05
CA GLY A 63 14.42 -6.11 2.44
C GLY A 63 13.79 -6.70 3.71
N PHE A 64 13.40 -5.86 4.68
CA PHE A 64 12.64 -6.33 5.83
C PHE A 64 11.22 -6.80 5.48
N PHE A 65 10.52 -6.10 4.58
CA PHE A 65 9.21 -6.54 4.11
C PHE A 65 9.30 -7.84 3.32
N GLU A 66 10.28 -7.98 2.43
CA GLU A 66 10.56 -9.22 1.71
C GLU A 66 10.80 -10.37 2.69
N ARG A 67 11.64 -10.16 3.71
CA ARG A 67 11.91 -11.19 4.71
C ARG A 67 10.68 -11.56 5.53
N ALA A 68 9.80 -10.60 5.82
CA ALA A 68 8.52 -10.89 6.45
C ALA A 68 7.65 -11.79 5.55
N LEU A 69 7.59 -11.50 4.25
CA LEU A 69 6.79 -12.25 3.27
C LEU A 69 7.36 -13.64 2.96
N GLU A 70 8.67 -13.83 3.05
CA GLU A 70 9.30 -15.16 2.98
C GLU A 70 8.90 -16.07 4.15
N LEU A 71 8.65 -15.48 5.32
CA LEU A 71 8.25 -16.19 6.53
C LEU A 71 6.74 -16.44 6.59
N ASP A 72 5.96 -15.44 6.16
CA ASP A 72 4.52 -15.50 6.05
C ASP A 72 4.05 -14.61 4.90
N VAL A 73 3.73 -15.25 3.78
CA VAL A 73 3.23 -14.58 2.58
C VAL A 73 1.96 -13.78 2.85
N THR A 74 1.20 -14.07 3.89
CA THR A 74 -0.05 -13.38 4.22
C THR A 74 0.15 -12.16 5.12
N GLN A 75 1.39 -11.73 5.40
CA GLN A 75 1.64 -10.57 6.26
C GLN A 75 1.13 -9.25 5.66
N ALA A 76 -0.04 -8.81 6.13
CA ALA A 76 -0.75 -7.63 5.65
C ALA A 76 0.08 -6.34 5.70
N SER A 77 0.77 -6.08 6.82
CA SER A 77 1.57 -4.87 7.00
C SER A 77 2.70 -4.78 5.97
N ALA A 78 3.39 -5.89 5.71
CA ALA A 78 4.47 -5.94 4.72
C ALA A 78 3.94 -5.73 3.30
N ARG A 79 2.88 -6.45 2.90
CA ARG A 79 2.28 -6.29 1.55
C ARG A 79 1.77 -4.88 1.30
N THR A 80 0.98 -4.34 2.21
CA THR A 80 0.34 -3.02 2.01
C THR A 80 1.36 -1.90 1.99
N ARG A 81 2.39 -1.94 2.83
CA ARG A 81 3.48 -0.96 2.82
C ARG A 81 4.37 -1.09 1.58
N TRP A 82 4.72 -2.31 1.20
CA TRP A 82 5.51 -2.52 -0.01
C TRP A 82 4.76 -2.03 -1.24
N SER A 83 3.46 -2.36 -1.36
CA SER A 83 2.58 -1.85 -2.41
C SER A 83 2.58 -0.32 -2.47
N HIS A 84 2.43 0.34 -1.32
CA HIS A 84 2.37 1.81 -1.25
C HIS A 84 3.72 2.46 -1.62
N VAL A 85 4.85 1.88 -1.20
CA VAL A 85 6.19 2.35 -1.61
C VAL A 85 6.39 2.19 -3.11
N ALA A 86 6.02 1.04 -3.68
CA ALA A 86 6.10 0.81 -5.12
C ALA A 86 5.21 1.80 -5.89
N PHE A 87 4.00 2.08 -5.39
CA PHE A 87 3.09 3.06 -5.97
C PHE A 87 3.69 4.46 -6.00
N ASP A 88 4.28 4.92 -4.89
CA ASP A 88 4.90 6.25 -4.79
C ASP A 88 6.15 6.37 -5.68
N ARG A 89 6.84 5.25 -5.93
CA ARG A 89 7.95 5.13 -6.89
C ARG A 89 7.49 4.90 -8.35
N ALA A 90 6.19 5.02 -8.62
CA ALA A 90 5.57 4.79 -9.92
C ALA A 90 5.79 3.38 -10.52
N ASP A 91 6.20 2.40 -9.70
CA ASP A 91 6.19 0.98 -10.05
C ASP A 91 4.79 0.41 -9.79
N TYR A 92 3.85 0.80 -10.65
CA TYR A 92 2.45 0.43 -10.52
C TYR A 92 2.21 -1.07 -10.75
N GLY A 93 3.13 -1.75 -11.45
CA GLY A 93 3.11 -3.20 -11.64
C GLY A 93 3.36 -3.92 -10.31
N ALA A 94 4.47 -3.60 -9.64
CA ALA A 94 4.77 -4.17 -8.34
C ALA A 94 3.73 -3.76 -7.27
N ALA A 95 3.27 -2.50 -7.31
CA ALA A 95 2.22 -2.02 -6.41
C ALA A 95 0.96 -2.88 -6.51
N LEU A 96 0.47 -3.13 -7.75
CA LEU A 96 -0.69 -3.96 -8.00
C LEU A 96 -0.46 -5.40 -7.54
N ALA A 97 0.68 -6.00 -7.87
CA ALA A 97 0.99 -7.37 -7.47
C ALA A 97 0.88 -7.58 -5.95
N GLN A 98 1.42 -6.65 -5.16
CA GLN A 98 1.37 -6.74 -3.70
C GLN A 98 -0.02 -6.50 -3.12
N ALA A 99 -0.72 -5.48 -3.60
CA ALA A 99 -2.06 -5.19 -3.12
C ALA A 99 -3.07 -6.28 -3.51
N GLN A 100 -2.96 -6.81 -4.73
CA GLN A 100 -3.79 -7.92 -5.20
C GLN A 100 -3.53 -9.18 -4.39
N ALA A 101 -2.27 -9.50 -4.11
CA ALA A 101 -1.96 -10.66 -3.28
C ALA A 101 -2.57 -10.52 -1.87
N ALA A 102 -2.49 -9.34 -1.24
CA ALA A 102 -3.13 -9.05 0.04
C ALA A 102 -4.66 -9.27 -0.03
N TRP A 103 -5.30 -8.76 -1.09
CA TRP A 103 -6.71 -8.94 -1.35
C TRP A 103 -7.12 -10.41 -1.53
N GLU A 104 -6.34 -11.19 -2.28
CA GLU A 104 -6.54 -12.61 -2.53
C GLU A 104 -6.36 -13.46 -1.27
N ALA A 105 -5.49 -13.03 -0.35
CA ALA A 105 -5.36 -13.62 0.98
C ALA A 105 -6.54 -13.29 1.93
N GLY A 106 -7.58 -12.61 1.43
CA GLY A 106 -8.80 -12.32 2.18
C GLY A 106 -8.74 -11.03 3.02
N GLN A 107 -7.68 -10.25 2.91
CA GLN A 107 -7.55 -8.98 3.64
C GLN A 107 -8.48 -7.93 3.00
N ARG A 108 -9.35 -7.33 3.83
CA ARG A 108 -10.37 -6.35 3.39
C ARG A 108 -10.47 -5.15 4.33
N ASP A 109 -9.48 -4.96 5.19
CA ASP A 109 -9.44 -3.78 6.05
C ASP A 109 -9.28 -2.51 5.20
N ARG A 110 -9.53 -1.35 5.83
CA ARG A 110 -9.48 -0.04 5.18
C ARG A 110 -8.17 0.18 4.42
N VAL A 111 -7.01 -0.17 4.99
CA VAL A 111 -5.71 0.11 4.38
C VAL A 111 -5.53 -0.73 3.12
N THR A 112 -5.78 -2.04 3.20
CA THR A 112 -5.68 -2.96 2.05
C THR A 112 -6.56 -2.50 0.90
N ARG A 113 -7.79 -2.10 1.19
CA ARG A 113 -8.73 -1.60 0.17
C ARG A 113 -8.23 -0.31 -0.50
N LEU A 114 -7.69 0.64 0.27
CA LEU A 114 -7.17 1.88 -0.29
C LEU A 114 -5.96 1.63 -1.20
N VAL A 115 -4.94 0.88 -0.74
CA VAL A 115 -3.75 0.63 -1.57
C VAL A 115 -4.06 -0.20 -2.80
N TYR A 116 -5.02 -1.13 -2.71
CA TYR A 116 -5.48 -1.88 -3.88
C TYR A 116 -6.24 -0.99 -4.86
N GLY A 117 -7.13 -0.12 -4.36
CA GLY A 117 -7.80 0.89 -5.17
C GLY A 117 -6.81 1.79 -5.91
N ASP A 118 -5.78 2.29 -5.22
CA ASP A 118 -4.75 3.14 -5.80
C ASP A 118 -4.01 2.42 -6.95
N ALA A 119 -3.56 1.19 -6.70
CA ALA A 119 -2.85 0.40 -7.71
C ALA A 119 -3.74 0.03 -8.91
N LEU A 120 -5.03 -0.24 -8.68
CA LEU A 120 -6.01 -0.47 -9.74
C LEU A 120 -6.22 0.78 -10.60
N VAL A 121 -6.34 1.97 -9.99
CA VAL A 121 -6.41 3.25 -10.73
C VAL A 121 -5.18 3.43 -11.61
N ALA A 122 -3.98 3.26 -11.05
CA ALA A 122 -2.74 3.44 -11.79
C ALA A 122 -2.57 2.48 -12.98
N GLN A 123 -3.25 1.33 -12.94
CA GLN A 123 -3.23 0.31 -13.99
C GLN A 123 -4.48 0.36 -14.90
N GLY A 124 -5.31 1.41 -14.78
CA GLY A 124 -6.48 1.60 -15.63
C GLY A 124 -7.66 0.66 -15.34
N ARG A 125 -7.65 -0.05 -14.20
CA ARG A 125 -8.74 -0.91 -13.73
C ARG A 125 -9.78 -0.09 -12.95
N ILE A 126 -10.35 0.90 -13.64
CA ILE A 126 -11.09 2.02 -13.06
C ILE A 126 -12.34 1.59 -12.29
N ALA A 127 -13.21 0.77 -12.91
CA ALA A 127 -14.45 0.33 -12.28
C ALA A 127 -14.19 -0.54 -11.04
N GLU A 128 -13.19 -1.42 -11.12
CA GLU A 128 -12.77 -2.25 -9.99
C GLU A 128 -12.23 -1.42 -8.84
N ALA A 129 -11.45 -0.37 -9.13
CA ALA A 129 -10.95 0.53 -8.11
C ALA A 129 -12.09 1.19 -7.33
N ALA A 130 -13.10 1.74 -8.05
CA ALA A 130 -14.25 2.38 -7.45
C ALA A 130 -15.06 1.43 -6.54
N GLU A 131 -15.26 0.18 -6.97
CA GLU A 131 -15.92 -0.83 -6.15
C GLU A 131 -15.10 -1.22 -4.92
N VAL A 132 -13.79 -1.43 -5.09
CA VAL A 132 -12.90 -1.82 -4.00
C VAL A 132 -12.88 -0.78 -2.88
N VAL A 133 -12.94 0.51 -3.18
CA VAL A 133 -12.94 1.58 -2.16
C VAL A 133 -14.34 2.03 -1.73
N ARG A 134 -15.41 1.47 -2.31
CA ARG A 134 -16.80 1.87 -2.05
C ARG A 134 -17.17 1.83 -0.57
N GLY A 135 -17.72 2.93 -0.06
CA GLY A 135 -18.14 3.06 1.34
C GLY A 135 -17.00 3.28 2.35
N LEU A 136 -15.75 3.43 1.90
CA LEU A 136 -14.67 3.87 2.78
C LEU A 136 -14.72 5.37 2.98
N VAL A 137 -14.59 5.79 4.24
CA VAL A 137 -14.32 7.19 4.57
C VAL A 137 -13.00 7.59 3.90
N TRP A 138 -12.96 8.79 3.31
CA TRP A 138 -11.83 9.38 2.59
C TRP A 138 -11.56 8.85 1.17
N ALA A 139 -12.29 7.84 0.67
CA ALA A 139 -12.07 7.34 -0.70
C ALA A 139 -12.26 8.44 -1.76
N ASP A 140 -13.30 9.27 -1.60
CA ASP A 140 -13.57 10.42 -2.47
C ASP A 140 -12.39 11.38 -2.53
N TRP A 141 -11.97 11.85 -1.36
CA TRP A 141 -10.88 12.80 -1.24
C TRP A 141 -9.58 12.22 -1.80
N ARG A 142 -9.32 10.92 -1.57
CA ARG A 142 -8.13 10.24 -2.07
C ARG A 142 -8.13 10.15 -3.61
N LEU A 143 -9.22 9.71 -4.24
CA LEU A 143 -9.32 9.62 -5.70
C LEU A 143 -9.28 11.02 -6.33
N GLN A 144 -9.91 12.01 -5.72
CA GLN A 144 -9.84 13.39 -6.17
C GLN A 144 -8.41 13.94 -6.07
N ALA A 145 -7.72 13.74 -4.94
CA ALA A 145 -6.33 14.17 -4.76
C ALA A 145 -5.38 13.49 -5.76
N GLN A 146 -5.60 12.22 -6.09
CA GLN A 146 -4.86 11.55 -7.17
C GLN A 146 -5.05 12.26 -8.51
N ALA A 147 -6.29 12.58 -8.87
CA ALA A 147 -6.61 13.24 -10.13
C ALA A 147 -6.12 14.69 -10.22
N THR A 148 -6.26 15.47 -9.14
CA THR A 148 -6.05 16.93 -9.16
C THR A 148 -4.70 17.37 -8.60
N TYR A 149 -3.92 16.47 -8.03
CA TYR A 149 -2.65 16.82 -7.42
C TYR A 149 -1.55 15.80 -7.74
N GLN A 150 -1.72 14.54 -7.34
CA GLN A 150 -0.62 13.57 -7.39
C GLN A 150 -0.15 13.31 -8.83
N TYR A 151 -1.07 12.92 -9.72
CA TYR A 151 -0.69 12.63 -11.11
C TYR A 151 -0.38 13.89 -11.93
N GLN A 152 -0.86 15.07 -11.52
CA GLN A 152 -0.44 16.34 -12.13
C GLN A 152 1.01 16.66 -11.81
N VAL A 153 1.43 16.43 -10.55
CA VAL A 153 2.82 16.59 -10.12
C VAL A 153 3.77 15.65 -10.87
N LEU A 154 3.30 14.45 -11.23
CA LEU A 154 4.05 13.46 -12.00
C LEU A 154 3.98 13.66 -13.52
N ASP A 155 3.28 14.70 -13.99
CA ASP A 155 2.99 14.93 -15.43
C ASP A 155 2.38 13.70 -16.12
N ASP A 156 1.45 13.03 -15.43
CA ASP A 156 0.76 11.83 -15.90
C ASP A 156 -0.74 12.09 -16.14
N PRO A 157 -1.11 12.71 -17.27
CA PRO A 157 -2.50 13.04 -17.55
C PRO A 157 -3.39 11.81 -17.73
N GLN A 158 -2.81 10.67 -18.13
CA GLN A 158 -3.54 9.43 -18.32
C GLN A 158 -4.05 8.88 -16.98
N ARG A 159 -3.16 8.77 -15.99
CA ARG A 159 -3.55 8.29 -14.66
C ARG A 159 -4.39 9.31 -13.89
N ALA A 160 -4.17 10.62 -14.13
CA ALA A 160 -5.07 11.65 -13.62
C ALA A 160 -6.52 11.44 -14.11
N ALA A 161 -6.69 11.12 -15.40
CA ALA A 161 -8.00 10.81 -15.97
C ALA A 161 -8.60 9.51 -15.39
N TYR A 162 -7.79 8.48 -15.16
CA TYR A 162 -8.25 7.24 -14.51
C TYR A 162 -8.77 7.50 -13.10
N ALA A 163 -8.07 8.30 -12.30
CA ALA A 163 -8.49 8.67 -10.96
C ALA A 163 -9.78 9.51 -10.96
N ALA A 164 -9.91 10.46 -11.89
CA ALA A 164 -11.11 11.29 -12.05
C ALA A 164 -12.34 10.44 -12.42
N GLU A 165 -12.17 9.47 -13.31
CA GLU A 165 -13.26 8.56 -13.69
C GLU A 165 -13.63 7.60 -12.56
N ALA A 166 -12.64 7.06 -11.83
CA ALA A 166 -12.90 6.23 -10.64
C ALA A 166 -13.70 7.01 -9.58
N TYR A 167 -13.35 8.29 -9.36
CA TYR A 167 -14.09 9.19 -8.48
C TYR A 167 -15.53 9.36 -8.95
N ARG A 168 -15.76 9.63 -10.25
CA ARG A 168 -17.09 9.76 -10.82
C ARG A 168 -17.95 8.50 -10.63
N LEU A 169 -17.38 7.32 -10.83
CA LEU A 169 -18.08 6.04 -10.61
C LEU A 169 -18.40 5.79 -9.12
N LEU A 170 -17.51 6.22 -8.22
CA LEU A 170 -17.72 6.12 -6.78
C LEU A 170 -18.85 7.06 -6.29
N THR A 171 -19.04 8.23 -6.92
CA THR A 171 -20.03 9.23 -6.52
C THR A 171 -21.36 9.14 -7.27
N ALA A 172 -21.41 8.53 -8.47
CA ALA A 172 -22.57 8.51 -9.36
C ALA A 172 -23.91 8.06 -8.72
N GLY A 173 -23.89 7.27 -7.64
CA GLY A 173 -25.08 6.83 -6.91
C GLY A 173 -25.45 7.64 -5.66
N ARG A 174 -24.66 8.66 -5.29
CA ARG A 174 -24.95 9.56 -4.15
C ARG A 174 -25.72 10.80 -4.56
N ASP A 175 -25.49 11.29 -5.77
CA ASP A 175 -26.14 12.48 -6.30
C ASP A 175 -27.59 12.22 -6.76
N SER A 176 -28.05 10.96 -6.69
CA SER A 176 -29.40 10.50 -7.07
C SER A 176 -30.31 10.18 -5.87
N ALA A 177 -29.83 10.37 -4.63
CA ALA A 177 -30.66 10.22 -3.44
C ALA A 177 -31.46 11.51 -3.18
N PRO A 178 -32.80 11.46 -3.06
CA PRO A 178 -33.64 12.62 -2.79
C PRO A 178 -33.42 13.23 -1.40
#